data_AF-A0A1V6BVX6-F1
#
_entry.id   AF-A0A1V6BVX6-F1
#
_cell.length_a   1.000
_cell.length_b   1.000
_cell.length_c   1.000
_cell.angle_alpha   90.00
_cell.angle_beta   90.00
_cell.angle_gamma   90.00
#
_symmetry.space_group_name_H-M   'P 1'
#
loop_
_entity.id
_entity.type
_entity.pdbx_description
1 polymer ?
#
loop_
_entity_poly.entity_id
_entity_poly.type
_entity_poly.pdbx_seq_one_letter_code
_entity_poly.pdbx_strand_id
1 'polypeptide(L)'
;MSKKSFDPIQRGGNLSALKAELNKTMENATVETLEKILIEPSKANIVNSISAIKSDSAMTERDKERLIEVLKKDYIDIFNFDNCPDDYDSLKKEAKFLSDITQYSLILMAQRLLKIRDGALYRKDGYTDFKSFIENEMNVSRRTVYNYIEIVEYFGAQLVARAGNLEYSKLLPAIPLLKSDIADIPKEEIRDKFIRDMNEKSKYEVLEEARRLKMKYGLITDNKEDKLVSSIEKFKKSLPRKPSEKELNILDEFISYLTANYMK
;
A
#
# COMPACT_ATOMS: atom_id res chain seq x y z
N MET A 1 40.93 20.60 -26.69
CA MET A 1 39.71 19.99 -27.26
C MET A 1 38.71 19.83 -26.13
N SER A 2 37.71 20.71 -26.01
CA SER A 2 36.74 20.66 -24.91
C SER A 2 35.52 19.84 -25.35
N LYS A 3 35.16 18.85 -24.53
CA LYS A 3 33.89 18.12 -24.65
C LYS A 3 32.80 19.06 -24.15
N LYS A 4 31.90 19.50 -25.04
CA LYS A 4 30.65 20.14 -24.63
C LYS A 4 29.81 19.09 -23.90
N SER A 5 29.56 19.33 -22.61
CA SER A 5 28.59 18.57 -21.83
C SER A 5 27.19 18.77 -22.41
N PHE A 6 26.52 17.68 -22.73
CA PHE A 6 25.11 17.67 -23.11
C PHE A 6 24.30 17.76 -21.82
N ASP A 7 23.65 18.90 -21.60
CA ASP A 7 22.77 19.13 -20.45
C ASP A 7 21.31 18.91 -20.90
N PRO A 8 20.63 17.82 -20.51
CA PRO A 8 19.30 17.49 -21.02
C PRO A 8 18.18 18.37 -20.45
N ILE A 9 18.46 19.23 -19.46
CA ILE A 9 17.44 19.77 -18.55
C ILE A 9 16.81 21.09 -19.01
N GLN A 10 17.37 21.78 -20.02
CA GLN A 10 16.94 23.15 -20.36
C GLN A 10 15.74 23.29 -21.34
N ARG A 11 14.98 22.23 -21.66
CA ARG A 11 13.84 22.33 -22.61
C ARG A 11 12.49 21.74 -22.16
N GLY A 12 12.26 21.61 -20.85
CA GLY A 12 10.96 21.15 -20.33
C GLY A 12 10.14 22.29 -19.72
N GLY A 13 9.22 22.88 -20.48
CA GLY A 13 8.17 23.77 -19.94
C GLY A 13 7.18 23.02 -19.04
N ASN A 14 6.30 23.76 -18.34
CA ASN A 14 5.22 23.20 -17.52
C ASN A 14 4.16 22.49 -18.37
N LEU A 15 3.26 21.72 -17.75
CA LEU A 15 2.24 20.91 -18.44
C LEU A 15 1.38 21.73 -19.39
N SER A 16 1.05 22.97 -19.01
CA SER A 16 0.29 23.90 -19.86
C SER A 16 1.01 24.21 -21.17
N ALA A 17 2.31 24.51 -21.11
CA ALA A 17 3.12 24.80 -22.30
C ALA A 17 3.30 23.55 -23.18
N LEU A 18 3.56 22.39 -22.59
CA LEU A 18 3.74 21.15 -23.33
C LEU A 18 2.42 20.65 -23.95
N LYS A 19 1.29 20.80 -23.24
CA LYS A 19 -0.04 20.53 -23.79
C LYS A 19 -0.31 21.42 -25.00
N ALA A 20 0.00 22.71 -24.93
CA ALA A 20 -0.17 23.63 -26.05
C ALA A 20 0.72 23.26 -27.26
N GLU A 21 1.97 22.82 -27.02
CA GLU A 21 2.88 22.30 -28.04
C GLU A 21 2.30 21.09 -28.77
N LEU A 22 1.73 20.14 -28.02
CA LEU A 22 1.30 18.83 -28.54
C LEU A 22 -0.20 18.76 -28.87
N ASN A 23 -0.97 19.84 -28.68
CA ASN A 23 -2.44 19.82 -28.80
C ASN A 23 -2.95 19.32 -30.16
N LYS A 24 -2.18 19.55 -31.23
CA LYS A 24 -2.56 19.15 -32.59
C LYS A 24 -2.30 17.67 -32.90
N THR A 25 -1.55 16.99 -32.04
CA THR A 25 -1.10 15.60 -32.23
C THR A 25 -1.70 14.65 -31.19
N MET A 26 -2.57 15.16 -30.32
CA MET A 26 -3.27 14.39 -29.29
C MET A 26 -4.70 14.10 -29.73
N GLU A 27 -5.22 12.95 -29.33
CA GLU A 27 -6.64 12.67 -29.39
C GLU A 27 -7.40 13.59 -28.41
N ASN A 28 -8.65 13.95 -28.74
CA ASN A 28 -9.46 14.83 -27.90
C ASN A 28 -9.60 14.32 -26.46
N ALA A 29 -9.67 13.00 -26.26
CA ALA A 29 -9.73 12.40 -24.93
C ALA A 29 -8.48 12.69 -24.07
N THR A 30 -7.29 12.69 -24.68
CA THR A 30 -6.04 13.07 -24.01
C THR A 30 -6.01 14.56 -23.69
N VAL A 31 -6.49 15.40 -24.61
CA VAL A 31 -6.59 16.85 -24.39
C VAL A 31 -7.52 17.18 -23.21
N GLU A 32 -8.71 16.59 -23.20
CA GLU A 32 -9.73 16.82 -22.15
C GLU A 32 -9.27 16.34 -20.77
N THR A 33 -8.58 15.20 -20.70
CA THR A 33 -8.06 14.68 -19.43
C THR A 33 -6.94 15.56 -18.88
N LEU A 34 -6.06 16.07 -19.74
CA LEU A 34 -5.03 17.05 -19.37
C LEU A 34 -5.62 18.40 -18.93
N GLU A 35 -6.70 18.88 -19.57
CA GLU A 35 -7.41 20.08 -19.12
C GLU A 35 -8.01 19.92 -17.73
N LYS A 36 -8.61 18.76 -17.45
CA LYS A 36 -9.16 18.45 -16.14
C LYS A 36 -8.10 18.46 -15.05
N ILE A 37 -6.87 18.05 -15.33
CA ILE A 37 -5.77 18.15 -14.35
C ILE A 37 -5.41 19.61 -14.08
N LEU A 38 -5.33 20.45 -15.12
CA LEU A 38 -4.98 21.86 -14.98
C LEU A 38 -6.02 22.65 -14.18
N ILE A 39 -7.28 22.20 -14.19
CA ILE A 39 -8.41 22.84 -13.49
C ILE A 39 -8.64 22.20 -12.11
N GLU A 40 -8.57 20.87 -12.02
CA GLU A 40 -8.86 20.08 -10.81
C GLU A 40 -7.84 18.94 -10.65
N PRO A 41 -6.67 19.22 -10.05
CA PRO A 41 -5.68 18.19 -9.76
C PRO A 41 -6.25 17.13 -8.81
N SER A 42 -6.39 15.89 -9.28
CA SER A 42 -6.86 14.77 -8.46
C SER A 42 -6.23 13.45 -8.92
N LYS A 43 -6.25 12.44 -8.04
CA LYS A 43 -5.71 11.10 -8.34
C LYS A 43 -6.42 10.45 -9.51
N ALA A 44 -7.74 10.55 -9.53
CA ALA A 44 -8.54 10.03 -10.63
C ALA A 44 -8.15 10.73 -11.93
N ASN A 45 -8.00 12.06 -11.91
CA ASN A 45 -7.64 12.83 -13.10
C ASN A 45 -6.22 12.53 -13.59
N ILE A 46 -5.25 12.33 -12.69
CA ILE A 46 -3.87 11.93 -13.02
C ILE A 46 -3.81 10.52 -13.60
N VAL A 47 -4.48 9.54 -12.97
CA VAL A 47 -4.52 8.16 -13.47
C VAL A 47 -5.21 8.11 -14.83
N ASN A 48 -6.33 8.81 -14.98
CA ASN A 48 -7.07 8.88 -16.23
C ASN A 48 -6.23 9.53 -17.34
N SER A 49 -5.48 10.59 -17.03
CA SER A 49 -4.62 11.25 -18.03
C SER A 49 -3.41 10.40 -18.41
N ILE A 50 -2.77 9.72 -17.45
CA ILE A 50 -1.69 8.77 -17.77
C ILE A 50 -2.22 7.62 -18.62
N SER A 51 -3.43 7.13 -18.33
CA SER A 51 -4.06 6.10 -19.15
C SER A 51 -4.35 6.61 -20.56
N ALA A 52 -4.96 7.80 -20.68
CA ALA A 52 -5.28 8.44 -21.95
C ALA A 52 -4.03 8.66 -22.81
N ILE A 53 -2.96 9.25 -22.23
CA ILE A 53 -1.67 9.46 -22.93
C ILE A 53 -1.09 8.15 -23.45
N LYS A 54 -1.12 7.08 -22.66
CA LYS A 54 -0.57 5.78 -23.08
C LYS A 54 -1.38 5.15 -24.22
N SER A 55 -2.71 5.26 -24.16
CA SER A 55 -3.62 4.73 -25.17
C SER A 55 -3.74 5.60 -26.42
N ASP A 56 -3.27 6.86 -26.37
CA ASP A 56 -3.34 7.79 -27.50
C ASP A 56 -2.56 7.25 -28.70
N SER A 57 -3.27 6.92 -29.77
CA SER A 57 -2.67 6.31 -30.96
C SER A 57 -2.07 7.34 -31.92
N ALA A 58 -2.45 8.62 -31.77
CA ALA A 58 -1.97 9.73 -32.59
C ALA A 58 -0.60 10.26 -32.14
N MET A 59 -0.21 9.96 -30.90
CA MET A 59 1.06 10.40 -30.31
C MET A 59 2.23 9.43 -30.53
N THR A 60 3.44 9.99 -30.64
CA THR A 60 4.67 9.18 -30.60
C THR A 60 4.99 8.72 -29.18
N GLU A 61 5.64 7.56 -29.03
CA GLU A 61 6.07 7.07 -27.71
C GLU A 61 6.98 8.06 -26.98
N ARG A 62 7.81 8.79 -27.72
CA ARG A 62 8.68 9.84 -27.17
C ARG A 62 7.89 11.01 -26.58
N ASP A 63 6.82 11.44 -27.25
CA ASP A 63 5.99 12.55 -26.76
C ASP A 63 5.10 12.12 -25.59
N LYS A 64 4.64 10.85 -25.58
CA LYS A 64 3.96 10.25 -24.43
C LYS A 64 4.86 10.23 -23.20
N GLU A 65 6.11 9.80 -23.36
CA GLU A 65 7.10 9.80 -22.29
C GLU A 65 7.36 11.23 -21.76
N ARG A 66 7.56 12.21 -22.66
CA ARG A 66 7.70 13.64 -22.28
C ARG A 66 6.50 14.16 -21.49
N LEU A 67 5.28 13.89 -21.94
CA LEU A 67 4.05 14.35 -21.28
C LEU A 67 3.89 13.73 -19.90
N ILE A 68 4.17 12.42 -19.77
CA ILE A 68 4.13 11.73 -18.48
C ILE A 68 5.21 12.27 -17.53
N GLU A 69 6.41 12.60 -18.04
CA GLU A 69 7.49 13.19 -17.23
C GLU A 69 7.14 14.60 -16.74
N VAL A 70 6.63 15.47 -17.62
CA VAL A 70 6.19 16.81 -17.22
C VAL A 70 5.00 16.74 -16.26
N LEU A 71 4.06 15.83 -16.49
CA LEU A 71 2.94 15.61 -15.57
C LEU A 71 3.41 15.18 -14.16
N LYS A 72 4.49 14.40 -14.07
CA LYS A 72 5.14 14.03 -12.79
C LYS A 72 5.97 15.16 -12.19
N LYS A 73 6.49 16.07 -13.01
CA LYS A 73 7.24 17.25 -12.54
C LYS A 73 6.29 18.29 -11.96
N ASP A 74 5.23 18.61 -12.68
CA ASP A 74 4.19 19.53 -12.22
C ASP A 74 3.51 19.01 -10.94
N TYR A 75 3.42 17.69 -10.75
CA TYR A 75 3.00 17.08 -9.49
C TYR A 75 3.83 17.53 -8.26
N ILE A 76 5.14 17.67 -8.42
CA ILE A 76 6.05 18.14 -7.36
C ILE A 76 5.87 19.64 -7.12
N ASP A 77 5.62 20.41 -8.18
CA ASP A 77 5.39 21.85 -8.08
C ASP A 77 3.99 22.18 -7.49
N ILE A 78 2.99 21.30 -7.63
CA ILE A 78 1.64 21.46 -7.07
C ILE A 78 1.59 21.15 -5.57
N PHE A 79 2.38 20.20 -5.07
CA PHE A 79 2.40 19.83 -3.64
C PHE A 79 3.83 19.95 -3.10
N ASN A 80 4.18 21.15 -2.62
CA ASN A 80 5.49 21.45 -2.06
C ASN A 80 5.34 22.09 -0.66
N PHE A 81 6.47 22.29 0.01
CA PHE A 81 6.44 22.83 1.39
C PHE A 81 6.03 24.30 1.45
N ASP A 82 6.11 25.03 0.35
CA ASP A 82 5.86 26.47 0.26
C ASP A 82 4.41 26.81 -0.14
N ASN A 83 3.58 25.81 -0.48
CA ASN A 83 2.21 26.01 -0.95
C ASN A 83 1.15 25.19 -0.20
N CYS A 84 1.43 24.81 1.05
CA CYS A 84 0.49 24.12 1.94
C CYS A 84 -0.75 24.99 2.22
N PRO A 85 -1.99 24.50 1.97
CA PRO A 85 -3.20 25.27 2.23
C PRO A 85 -3.50 25.40 3.73
N ASP A 86 -4.23 26.45 4.12
CA ASP A 86 -4.61 26.68 5.52
C ASP A 86 -6.01 26.14 5.87
N ASP A 87 -6.85 25.84 4.88
CA ASP A 87 -8.22 25.38 5.09
C ASP A 87 -8.32 23.84 5.20
N TYR A 88 -9.22 23.38 6.08
CA TYR A 88 -9.37 21.95 6.38
C TYR A 88 -9.75 21.10 5.16
N ASP A 89 -10.61 21.61 4.28
CA ASP A 89 -11.12 20.83 3.15
C ASP A 89 -10.02 20.59 2.12
N SER A 90 -9.22 21.60 1.81
CA SER A 90 -8.04 21.48 0.96
C SER A 90 -7.01 20.57 1.63
N LEU A 91 -6.61 20.83 2.88
CA LEU A 91 -5.66 20.00 3.63
C LEU A 91 -6.03 18.50 3.59
N LYS A 92 -7.31 18.19 3.84
CA LYS A 92 -7.81 16.81 3.80
C LYS A 92 -7.74 16.19 2.40
N LYS A 93 -8.12 16.95 1.36
CA LYS A 93 -8.07 16.49 -0.03
C LYS A 93 -6.63 16.20 -0.45
N GLU A 94 -5.70 17.11 -0.20
CA GLU A 94 -4.29 16.97 -0.54
C GLU A 94 -3.63 15.82 0.22
N ALA A 95 -3.87 15.71 1.53
CA ALA A 95 -3.36 14.60 2.34
C ALA A 95 -3.85 13.23 1.85
N LYS A 96 -5.14 13.12 1.49
CA LYS A 96 -5.70 11.89 0.93
C LYS A 96 -5.04 11.53 -0.40
N PHE A 97 -4.85 12.53 -1.26
CA PHE A 97 -4.23 12.38 -2.56
C PHE A 97 -2.75 11.94 -2.48
N LEU A 98 -1.96 12.59 -1.62
CA LEU A 98 -0.55 12.22 -1.36
C LEU A 98 -0.44 10.80 -0.78
N SER A 99 -1.33 10.43 0.14
CA SER A 99 -1.42 9.07 0.70
C SER A 99 -1.69 8.04 -0.39
N ASP A 100 -2.66 8.30 -1.27
CA ASP A 100 -3.01 7.42 -2.38
C ASP A 100 -1.86 7.20 -3.36
N ILE A 101 -1.14 8.26 -3.72
CA ILE A 101 0.02 8.15 -4.62
C ILE A 101 1.18 7.43 -3.95
N THR A 102 1.38 7.64 -2.66
CA THR A 102 2.36 6.88 -1.88
C THR A 102 2.04 5.38 -1.92
N GLN A 103 0.78 4.99 -1.68
CA GLN A 103 0.35 3.58 -1.74
C GLN A 103 0.58 2.95 -3.12
N TYR A 104 0.20 3.68 -4.18
CA TYR A 104 0.41 3.23 -5.56
C TYR A 104 1.91 3.06 -5.88
N SER A 105 2.72 4.05 -5.49
CA SER A 105 4.16 4.05 -5.72
C SER A 105 4.85 2.90 -4.99
N LEU A 106 4.42 2.59 -3.76
CA LEU A 106 4.93 1.44 -2.99
C LEU A 106 4.62 0.10 -3.66
N ILE A 107 3.42 -0.09 -4.22
CA ILE A 107 3.08 -1.30 -4.99
C ILE A 107 3.90 -1.41 -6.27
N LEU A 108 4.05 -0.32 -7.02
CA LEU A 108 4.89 -0.31 -8.22
C LEU A 108 6.34 -0.64 -7.88
N MET A 109 6.88 -0.02 -6.83
CA MET A 109 8.23 -0.30 -6.33
C MET A 109 8.36 -1.78 -5.97
N ALA A 110 7.43 -2.33 -5.19
CA ALA A 110 7.43 -3.74 -4.81
C ALA A 110 7.39 -4.69 -6.02
N GLN A 111 6.67 -4.36 -7.08
CA GLN A 111 6.69 -5.14 -8.33
C GLN A 111 8.08 -5.19 -8.98
N ARG A 112 8.85 -4.08 -8.97
CA ARG A 112 10.21 -4.05 -9.51
C ARG A 112 11.17 -4.78 -8.58
N LEU A 113 11.04 -4.53 -7.28
CA LEU A 113 11.85 -5.18 -6.25
C LEU A 113 11.65 -6.70 -6.22
N LEU A 114 10.44 -7.20 -6.46
CA LEU A 114 10.17 -8.62 -6.65
C LEU A 114 10.96 -9.20 -7.83
N LYS A 115 10.94 -8.53 -8.99
CA LYS A 115 11.75 -8.94 -10.16
C LYS A 115 13.26 -8.92 -9.87
N ILE A 116 13.73 -7.92 -9.12
CA ILE A 116 15.15 -7.81 -8.71
C ILE A 116 15.52 -8.96 -7.76
N ARG A 117 14.66 -9.26 -6.78
CA ARG A 117 14.83 -10.36 -5.82
C ARG A 117 14.90 -11.70 -6.55
N ASP A 118 13.89 -12.02 -7.35
CA ASP A 118 13.71 -13.33 -7.98
C ASP A 118 14.77 -13.58 -9.06
N GLY A 119 15.17 -12.53 -9.78
CA GLY A 119 16.27 -12.60 -10.76
C GLY A 119 17.67 -12.48 -10.16
N ALA A 120 17.80 -12.35 -8.83
CA ALA A 120 19.05 -12.05 -8.13
C ALA A 120 19.84 -10.86 -8.71
N LEU A 121 19.12 -9.87 -9.27
CA LEU A 121 19.72 -8.76 -10.04
C LEU A 121 20.54 -7.80 -9.18
N TYR A 122 20.27 -7.77 -7.87
CA TYR A 122 21.04 -7.02 -6.88
C TYR A 122 22.54 -7.40 -6.87
N ARG A 123 22.89 -8.60 -7.35
CA ARG A 123 24.29 -9.02 -7.47
C ARG A 123 25.09 -8.21 -8.50
N LYS A 124 24.42 -7.54 -9.44
CA LYS A 124 25.08 -6.67 -10.43
C LYS A 124 25.79 -5.50 -9.76
N ASP A 125 25.27 -5.04 -8.62
CA ASP A 125 25.85 -3.97 -7.82
C ASP A 125 26.77 -4.50 -6.70
N GLY A 126 27.08 -5.81 -6.72
CA GLY A 126 27.99 -6.44 -5.75
C GLY A 126 27.35 -6.89 -4.43
N TYR A 127 26.04 -6.74 -4.26
CA TYR A 127 25.36 -7.19 -3.04
C TYR A 127 25.30 -8.73 -2.94
N THR A 128 25.61 -9.26 -1.76
CA THR A 128 25.59 -10.71 -1.46
C THR A 128 24.17 -11.27 -1.40
N ASP A 129 23.24 -10.46 -0.92
CA ASP A 129 21.85 -10.83 -0.72
C ASP A 129 20.92 -9.63 -0.94
N PHE A 130 19.66 -9.94 -1.21
CA PHE A 130 18.63 -8.94 -1.47
C PHE A 130 18.37 -8.04 -0.26
N LYS A 131 18.55 -8.56 0.96
CA LYS A 131 18.30 -7.78 2.18
C LYS A 131 19.30 -6.63 2.28
N SER A 132 20.60 -6.89 2.06
CA SER A 132 21.63 -5.84 2.04
C SER A 132 21.37 -4.81 0.94
N PHE A 133 20.96 -5.24 -0.25
CA PHE A 133 20.55 -4.31 -1.31
C PHE A 133 19.44 -3.36 -0.84
N ILE A 134 18.37 -3.88 -0.22
CA ILE A 134 17.28 -3.04 0.29
C ILE A 134 17.73 -2.08 1.38
N GLU A 135 18.57 -2.53 2.31
CA GLU A 135 19.06 -1.69 3.41
C GLU A 135 19.97 -0.55 2.97
N ASN A 136 20.67 -0.69 1.84
CA ASN A 136 21.61 0.31 1.35
C ASN A 136 21.05 1.19 0.23
N GLU A 137 20.17 0.66 -0.63
CA GLU A 137 19.69 1.40 -1.82
C GLU A 137 18.32 2.08 -1.60
N MET A 138 17.51 1.60 -0.66
CA MET A 138 16.13 2.06 -0.50
C MET A 138 15.95 2.96 0.73
N ASN A 139 15.33 4.12 0.54
CA ASN A 139 14.92 5.03 1.63
C ASN A 139 13.59 4.63 2.29
N VAL A 140 13.25 3.34 2.28
CA VAL A 140 12.01 2.78 2.82
C VAL A 140 12.36 1.62 3.75
N SER A 141 11.65 1.51 4.88
CA SER A 141 11.95 0.45 5.84
C SER A 141 11.91 -0.94 5.18
N ARG A 142 12.89 -1.78 5.51
CA ARG A 142 12.97 -3.17 5.06
C ARG A 142 11.63 -3.91 5.24
N ARG A 143 11.00 -3.75 6.40
CA ARG A 143 9.69 -4.34 6.71
C ARG A 143 8.61 -3.91 5.71
N THR A 144 8.54 -2.63 5.41
CA THR A 144 7.60 -2.10 4.41
C THR A 144 7.87 -2.73 3.04
N VAL A 145 9.12 -2.79 2.61
CA VAL A 145 9.48 -3.41 1.31
C VAL A 145 9.00 -4.85 1.22
N TYR A 146 9.34 -5.70 2.19
CA TYR A 146 8.92 -7.11 2.17
C TYR A 146 7.39 -7.26 2.22
N ASN A 147 6.71 -6.47 3.05
CA ASN A 147 5.25 -6.49 3.12
C ASN A 147 4.60 -6.23 1.74
N TYR A 148 5.06 -5.21 1.02
CA TYR A 148 4.49 -4.91 -0.31
C TYR A 148 4.94 -5.90 -1.38
N ILE A 149 6.15 -6.46 -1.28
CA ILE A 149 6.58 -7.57 -2.16
C ILE A 149 5.63 -8.75 -1.98
N GLU A 150 5.32 -9.15 -0.75
CA GLU A 150 4.39 -10.25 -0.50
C GLU A 150 2.98 -9.93 -1.03
N ILE A 151 2.50 -8.69 -0.92
CA ILE A 151 1.23 -8.28 -1.55
C ILE A 151 1.29 -8.53 -3.06
N VAL A 152 2.35 -8.08 -3.75
CA VAL A 152 2.47 -8.27 -5.21
C VAL A 152 2.63 -9.75 -5.56
N GLU A 153 3.39 -10.50 -4.78
CA GLU A 153 3.65 -11.92 -4.98
C GLU A 153 2.36 -12.76 -4.87
N TYR A 154 1.52 -12.49 -3.86
CA TYR A 154 0.32 -13.28 -3.62
C TYR A 154 -0.96 -12.74 -4.28
N PHE A 155 -0.98 -11.47 -4.72
CA PHE A 155 -2.17 -10.84 -5.33
C PHE A 155 -1.96 -10.28 -6.75
N GLY A 156 -0.72 -10.23 -7.26
CA GLY A 156 -0.25 -9.34 -8.33
C GLY A 156 -1.08 -9.24 -9.61
N ALA A 157 -1.64 -10.33 -10.13
CA ALA A 157 -2.46 -10.29 -11.34
C ALA A 157 -3.82 -9.59 -11.11
N GLN A 158 -4.40 -9.75 -9.93
CA GLN A 158 -5.72 -9.21 -9.58
C GLN A 158 -5.67 -7.74 -9.13
N LEU A 159 -4.51 -7.28 -8.65
CA LEU A 159 -4.32 -5.88 -8.24
C LEU A 159 -4.42 -4.90 -9.42
N VAL A 160 -3.99 -5.33 -10.62
CA VAL A 160 -3.98 -4.50 -11.83
C VAL A 160 -5.41 -4.24 -12.34
N ALA A 161 -6.34 -5.16 -12.12
CA ALA A 161 -7.71 -5.08 -12.63
C ALA A 161 -8.65 -4.17 -11.82
N ARG A 162 -8.26 -3.73 -10.61
CA ARG A 162 -9.16 -2.99 -9.69
C ARG A 162 -8.54 -1.69 -9.17
N ALA A 163 -7.84 -0.98 -10.04
CA ALA A 163 -7.25 0.33 -9.75
C ALA A 163 -8.34 1.36 -9.42
N GLY A 164 -8.73 1.44 -8.14
CA GLY A 164 -9.76 2.38 -7.67
C GLY A 164 -9.57 2.79 -6.21
N ASN A 165 -9.25 1.84 -5.33
CA ASN A 165 -9.05 2.10 -3.89
C ASN A 165 -7.84 1.30 -3.39
N LEU A 166 -6.89 1.99 -2.75
CA LEU A 166 -5.48 1.58 -2.64
C LEU A 166 -5.04 1.26 -1.21
N GLU A 167 -5.95 0.80 -0.34
CA GLU A 167 -5.55 0.38 1.00
C GLU A 167 -4.91 -1.02 0.99
N TYR A 168 -3.87 -1.20 0.17
CA TYR A 168 -3.19 -2.48 -0.07
C TYR A 168 -2.72 -3.16 1.21
N SER A 169 -2.39 -2.37 2.25
CA SER A 169 -2.04 -2.87 3.58
C SER A 169 -3.14 -3.74 4.24
N LYS A 170 -4.41 -3.59 3.84
CA LYS A 170 -5.53 -4.47 4.25
C LYS A 170 -5.42 -5.88 3.72
N LEU A 171 -4.59 -6.13 2.70
CA LEU A 171 -4.34 -7.48 2.16
C LEU A 171 -3.31 -8.25 2.98
N LEU A 172 -2.43 -7.55 3.73
CA LEU A 172 -1.39 -8.17 4.55
C LEU A 172 -1.90 -9.27 5.50
N PRO A 173 -3.04 -9.10 6.20
CA PRO A 173 -3.56 -10.12 7.09
C PRO A 173 -3.86 -11.45 6.42
N ALA A 174 -4.15 -11.49 5.10
CA ALA A 174 -4.44 -12.72 4.38
C ALA A 174 -3.19 -13.46 3.90
N ILE A 175 -2.03 -12.80 3.82
CA ILE A 175 -0.79 -13.41 3.31
C ILE A 175 -0.43 -14.74 4.00
N PRO A 176 -0.50 -14.89 5.34
CA PRO A 176 -0.20 -16.17 5.97
C PRO A 176 -1.08 -17.33 5.48
N LEU A 177 -2.34 -17.06 5.13
CA LEU A 177 -3.24 -18.07 4.56
C LEU A 177 -2.78 -18.47 3.15
N LEU A 178 -2.37 -17.50 2.33
CA LEU A 178 -1.93 -17.72 0.95
C LEU A 178 -0.55 -18.42 0.89
N LYS A 179 0.31 -18.15 1.87
CA LYS A 179 1.63 -18.76 2.05
C LYS A 179 1.59 -20.17 2.65
N SER A 180 0.53 -20.51 3.37
CA SER A 180 0.42 -21.81 4.04
C SER A 180 0.40 -22.98 3.05
N ASP A 181 1.05 -24.08 3.43
CA ASP A 181 1.10 -25.34 2.67
C ASP A 181 -0.09 -26.29 2.98
N ILE A 182 -1.07 -25.84 3.77
CA ILE A 182 -2.26 -26.62 4.08
C ILE A 182 -3.12 -26.74 2.81
N ALA A 183 -3.28 -27.98 2.32
CA ALA A 183 -3.88 -28.29 1.03
C ALA A 183 -5.34 -27.79 0.89
N ASP A 184 -6.12 -27.82 1.98
CA ASP A 184 -7.56 -27.52 1.96
C ASP A 184 -7.89 -26.01 2.06
N ILE A 185 -6.88 -25.14 2.00
CA ILE A 185 -7.09 -23.69 1.99
C ILE A 185 -7.49 -23.26 0.57
N PRO A 186 -8.69 -22.70 0.34
CA PRO A 186 -9.12 -22.23 -0.97
C PRO A 186 -8.45 -20.87 -1.27
N LYS A 187 -7.18 -20.90 -1.68
CA LYS A 187 -6.34 -19.70 -1.85
C LYS A 187 -6.93 -18.69 -2.84
N GLU A 188 -7.51 -19.17 -3.94
CA GLU A 188 -8.15 -18.33 -4.96
C GLU A 188 -9.37 -17.59 -4.38
N GLU A 189 -10.26 -18.28 -3.68
CA GLU A 189 -11.44 -17.67 -3.05
C GLU A 189 -11.04 -16.65 -1.98
N ILE A 190 -10.02 -16.96 -1.18
CA ILE A 190 -9.48 -16.04 -0.18
C ILE A 190 -8.92 -14.80 -0.87
N ARG A 191 -8.19 -14.95 -1.97
CA ARG A 191 -7.65 -13.81 -2.72
C ARG A 191 -8.78 -12.89 -3.21
N ASP A 192 -9.75 -13.45 -3.92
CA ASP A 192 -10.89 -12.70 -4.48
C ASP A 192 -11.69 -11.99 -3.38
N LYS A 193 -11.90 -12.69 -2.27
CA LYS A 193 -12.60 -12.16 -1.10
C LYS A 193 -11.87 -10.98 -0.48
N PHE A 194 -10.56 -11.07 -0.26
CA PHE A 194 -9.80 -9.97 0.36
C PHE A 194 -9.64 -8.78 -0.58
N ILE A 195 -9.54 -9.02 -1.88
CA ILE A 195 -9.54 -7.95 -2.89
C ILE A 195 -10.87 -7.19 -2.88
N ARG A 196 -12.00 -7.88 -2.74
CA ARG A 196 -13.32 -7.25 -2.59
C ARG A 196 -13.43 -6.52 -1.24
N ASP A 197 -13.12 -7.21 -0.14
CA ASP A 197 -13.26 -6.69 1.22
C ASP A 197 -12.38 -5.47 1.48
N MET A 198 -11.23 -5.32 0.79
CA MET A 198 -10.35 -4.15 0.91
C MET A 198 -11.09 -2.82 0.65
N ASN A 199 -12.05 -2.83 -0.28
CA ASN A 199 -12.80 -1.65 -0.71
C ASN A 199 -14.13 -1.47 0.05
N GLU A 200 -14.71 -2.56 0.55
CA GLU A 200 -16.05 -2.56 1.15
C GLU A 200 -16.02 -2.48 2.68
N LYS A 201 -14.92 -2.94 3.31
CA LYS A 201 -14.86 -3.12 4.75
C LYS A 201 -13.82 -2.22 5.41
N SER A 202 -14.03 -1.93 6.69
CA SER A 202 -13.03 -1.27 7.53
C SER A 202 -11.80 -2.17 7.71
N LYS A 203 -10.67 -1.56 8.07
CA LYS A 203 -9.44 -2.31 8.38
C LYS A 203 -9.64 -3.33 9.50
N TYR A 204 -10.48 -2.99 10.49
CA TYR A 204 -10.80 -3.88 11.61
C TYR A 204 -11.56 -5.12 11.17
N GLU A 205 -12.60 -4.96 10.35
CA GLU A 205 -13.38 -6.09 9.83
C GLU A 205 -12.52 -7.03 8.97
N VAL A 206 -11.64 -6.48 8.14
CA VAL A 206 -10.70 -7.27 7.33
C VAL A 206 -9.72 -8.06 8.23
N LEU A 207 -9.25 -7.44 9.32
CA LEU A 207 -8.36 -8.10 10.29
C LEU A 207 -9.06 -9.24 11.03
N GLU A 208 -10.26 -9.02 11.54
CA GLU A 208 -11.03 -10.05 12.25
C GLU A 208 -11.39 -11.22 11.34
N GLU A 209 -11.72 -10.93 10.09
CA GLU A 209 -12.01 -11.97 9.12
C GLU A 209 -10.78 -12.80 8.75
N ALA A 210 -9.61 -12.17 8.58
CA ALA A 210 -8.35 -12.89 8.41
C ALA A 210 -8.04 -13.76 9.64
N ARG A 211 -8.31 -13.24 10.84
CA ARG A 211 -8.12 -13.99 12.08
C ARG A 211 -9.04 -15.21 12.14
N ARG A 212 -10.32 -15.05 11.82
CA ARG A 212 -11.31 -16.14 11.78
C ARG A 212 -10.90 -17.23 10.79
N LEU A 213 -10.45 -16.86 9.60
CA LEU A 213 -9.96 -17.81 8.61
C LEU A 213 -8.69 -18.52 9.08
N LYS A 214 -7.74 -17.81 9.69
CA LYS A 214 -6.53 -18.42 10.27
C LYS A 214 -6.87 -19.43 11.36
N MET A 215 -7.88 -19.16 12.19
CA MET A 215 -8.39 -20.13 13.18
C MET A 215 -9.03 -21.34 12.51
N LYS A 216 -9.93 -21.10 11.53
CA LYS A 216 -10.60 -22.15 10.78
C LYS A 216 -9.61 -23.14 10.16
N TYR A 217 -8.50 -22.64 9.63
CA TYR A 217 -7.47 -23.46 8.98
C TYR A 217 -6.30 -23.81 9.91
N GLY A 218 -6.39 -23.56 11.22
CA GLY A 218 -5.38 -23.99 12.20
C GLY A 218 -4.04 -23.24 12.14
N LEU A 219 -3.96 -22.08 11.48
CA LEU A 219 -2.75 -21.23 11.47
C LEU A 219 -2.53 -20.50 12.80
N ILE A 220 -3.61 -20.26 13.55
CA ILE A 220 -3.56 -19.68 14.88
C ILE A 220 -4.59 -20.39 15.76
N THR A 221 -4.27 -20.55 17.03
CA THR A 221 -5.18 -21.06 18.05
C THR A 221 -5.91 -19.90 18.74
N ASP A 222 -7.15 -20.12 19.18
CA ASP A 222 -7.90 -19.12 19.94
C ASP A 222 -7.46 -19.14 21.40
N ASN A 223 -6.32 -18.51 21.69
CA ASN A 223 -5.77 -18.41 23.04
C ASN A 223 -6.52 -17.36 23.89
N LYS A 224 -7.85 -17.29 23.78
CA LYS A 224 -8.69 -16.44 24.63
C LYS A 224 -8.44 -16.76 26.11
N GLU A 225 -8.26 -18.03 26.42
CA GLU A 225 -7.93 -18.51 27.76
C GLU A 225 -6.58 -17.97 28.24
N ASP A 226 -5.50 -18.15 27.49
CA ASP A 226 -4.18 -17.58 27.86
C ASP A 226 -4.21 -16.05 27.98
N LYS A 227 -4.99 -15.36 27.13
CA LYS A 227 -5.14 -13.90 27.18
C LYS A 227 -5.91 -13.46 28.42
N LEU A 228 -6.97 -14.17 28.79
CA LEU A 228 -7.70 -13.93 30.02
C LEU A 228 -6.76 -14.13 31.21
N VAL A 229 -6.09 -15.29 31.30
CA VAL A 229 -5.12 -15.62 32.35
C VAL A 229 -4.03 -14.55 32.47
N SER A 230 -3.41 -14.14 31.37
CA SER A 230 -2.37 -13.10 31.40
C SER A 230 -2.88 -11.71 31.82
N SER A 231 -4.14 -11.38 31.50
CA SER A 231 -4.76 -10.11 31.89
C SER A 231 -5.08 -10.10 33.39
N ILE A 232 -5.51 -11.25 33.92
CA ILE A 232 -5.72 -11.46 35.35
C ILE A 232 -4.41 -11.36 36.11
N GLU A 233 -3.33 -11.98 35.62
CA GLU A 233 -2.03 -11.89 36.26
C GLU A 233 -1.52 -10.44 36.33
N LYS A 234 -1.71 -9.67 35.25
CA LYS A 234 -1.40 -8.23 35.24
C LYS A 234 -2.26 -7.47 36.25
N PHE A 235 -3.55 -7.78 36.33
CA PHE A 235 -4.45 -7.19 37.33
C PHE A 235 -3.97 -7.51 38.76
N LYS A 236 -3.69 -8.78 39.07
CA LYS A 236 -3.15 -9.22 40.37
C LYS A 236 -1.85 -8.46 40.74
N LYS A 237 -0.97 -8.20 39.76
CA LYS A 237 0.27 -7.42 39.94
C LYS A 237 0.06 -5.91 40.11
N SER A 238 -1.04 -5.38 39.60
CA SER A 238 -1.38 -3.95 39.68
C SER A 238 -2.11 -3.55 40.98
N LEU A 239 -2.48 -4.53 41.81
CA LEU A 239 -3.16 -4.25 43.07
C LEU A 239 -2.21 -3.52 44.04
N PRO A 240 -2.67 -2.44 44.70
CA PRO A 240 -1.85 -1.60 45.58
C PRO A 240 -1.40 -2.33 46.86
N ARG A 241 -2.01 -3.47 47.16
CA ARG A 241 -1.59 -4.40 48.22
C ARG A 241 -1.67 -5.82 47.71
N LYS A 242 -0.88 -6.71 48.31
CA LYS A 242 -0.99 -8.14 48.06
C LYS A 242 -2.41 -8.60 48.46
N PRO A 243 -3.19 -9.21 47.54
CA PRO A 243 -4.51 -9.71 47.88
C PRO A 243 -4.41 -10.83 48.91
N SER A 244 -5.40 -10.89 49.79
CA SER A 244 -5.55 -11.98 50.76
C SER A 244 -5.95 -13.27 50.06
N GLU A 245 -5.72 -14.40 50.72
CA GLU A 245 -6.06 -15.73 50.21
C GLU A 245 -7.57 -15.85 49.87
N LYS A 246 -8.42 -15.19 50.65
CA LYS A 246 -9.87 -15.14 50.41
C LYS A 246 -10.24 -14.33 49.15
N GLU A 247 -9.53 -13.23 48.88
CA GLU A 247 -9.72 -12.43 47.67
C GLU A 247 -9.19 -13.14 46.42
N LEU A 248 -8.10 -13.90 46.56
CA LEU A 248 -7.57 -14.75 45.49
C LEU A 248 -8.57 -15.84 45.10
N ASN A 249 -9.18 -16.53 46.09
CA ASN A 249 -10.20 -17.54 45.81
C ASN A 249 -11.44 -16.97 45.10
N ILE A 250 -11.92 -15.79 45.49
CA ILE A 250 -13.06 -15.14 44.79
C ILE A 250 -12.70 -14.81 43.34
N LEU A 251 -11.47 -14.34 43.10
CA LEU A 251 -10.99 -14.10 41.74
C LEU A 251 -10.94 -15.41 40.95
N ASP A 252 -10.38 -16.48 41.51
CA ASP A 252 -10.23 -17.76 40.82
C ASP A 252 -11.58 -18.44 40.53
N GLU A 253 -12.58 -18.27 41.41
CA GLU A 253 -13.98 -18.67 41.17
C GLU A 253 -14.62 -17.86 40.03
N PHE A 254 -14.42 -16.54 40.02
CA PHE A 254 -14.93 -15.66 38.96
C PHE A 254 -14.32 -16.01 37.58
N ILE A 255 -13.04 -16.36 37.56
CA ILE A 255 -12.33 -16.78 36.33
C ILE A 255 -12.86 -18.11 35.82
N SER A 256 -13.07 -19.06 36.73
CA SER A 256 -13.66 -20.36 36.39
C SER A 256 -15.07 -20.19 35.82
N TYR A 257 -15.87 -19.30 36.41
CA TYR A 257 -17.20 -18.96 35.92
C TYR A 257 -17.17 -18.32 34.52
N LEU A 258 -16.29 -17.35 34.28
CA LEU A 258 -16.16 -16.70 32.97
C LEU A 258 -15.72 -17.70 31.88
N THR A 259 -14.76 -18.56 32.20
CA THR A 259 -14.23 -19.58 31.29
C THR A 259 -15.30 -20.60 30.91
N ALA A 260 -16.07 -21.08 31.90
CA ALA A 260 -17.13 -22.06 31.67
C ALA A 260 -18.32 -21.54 30.86
N ASN A 261 -18.65 -20.25 30.99
CA ASN A 261 -19.89 -19.68 30.43
C ASN A 261 -19.70 -18.80 29.18
N TYR A 262 -18.51 -18.25 28.96
CA TYR A 262 -18.28 -17.25 27.91
C TYR A 262 -17.14 -17.57 26.94
N MET A 263 -16.41 -18.68 27.13
CA MET A 263 -15.26 -19.06 26.28
C MET A 263 -15.44 -20.38 25.51
N LYS A 264 -16.68 -20.87 25.34
CA LYS A 264 -17.01 -21.96 24.40
C LYS A 264 -17.25 -21.46 22.98
#